data_AF-A0A1I0P2H4-F1
#
_entry.id   AF-A0A1I0P2H4-F1
#
_cell.length_a   1.000
_cell.length_b   1.000
_cell.length_c   1.000
_cell.angle_alpha   90.00
_cell.angle_beta   90.00
_cell.angle_gamma   90.00
#
_symmetry.space_group_name_H-M   'P 1'
#
loop_
_entity.id
_entity.type
_entity.pdbx_description
1 polymer ?
#
loop_
_entity_poly.entity_id
_entity_poly.type
_entity_poly.pdbx_seq_one_letter_code
_entity_poly.pdbx_strand_id
1 'polypeptide(L)'
;MILLAMASLGVTAMAQTESQKKLPVLNDKQSEYIPVLQYWKEHDILQHMDVSLTAGTTGLGLELSSPIGEYVQLRAGYDFTPHFTKNMQFDVIVGDEPARRYDANGNRVETRFDRMSEMLYSFSGFDADDHIDMAGKPTMSNFKLLVDVFPFKANDNWSKNIHFTAGFYWGASKFAEAVNTTEAMVTLLSIGMYNRMYDNVMNGDPVITLPNPQNPSEPYESYLNPHQEKMFRDAGRMGFKLGEFAHDIYDSYGELVHREGDPYVMVPNSKGMVVVKAKSNAFKPYLGFGYGGRLVKNRDDWKVSFDAGVWFWGGSPDLYMHDGINLTKDVRNISGQVGDYVDLAKTFKVYPVLNVKFTKRIF
;
A
#
# COMPACT_ATOMS: atom_id res chain seq x y z
N MET A 1 -50.28 -10.90 24.14
CA MET A 1 -50.94 -10.42 22.91
C MET A 1 -51.06 -11.62 21.97
N ILE A 2 -52.06 -12.48 22.21
CA ILE A 2 -53.36 -12.59 21.49
C ILE A 2 -53.15 -13.27 20.12
N LEU A 3 -53.78 -14.40 19.76
CA LEU A 3 -54.54 -15.42 20.50
C LEU A 3 -54.75 -16.63 19.56
N LEU A 4 -54.85 -17.82 20.16
CA LEU A 4 -55.37 -19.07 19.62
C LEU A 4 -56.91 -19.11 19.88
N ALA A 5 -57.76 -19.51 18.93
CA ALA A 5 -59.17 -19.93 19.17
C ALA A 5 -59.72 -20.64 17.91
N MET A 6 -59.97 -21.95 17.94
CA MET A 6 -61.18 -22.67 18.39
C MET A 6 -62.40 -22.60 17.45
N ALA A 7 -62.63 -23.75 16.80
CA ALA A 7 -63.86 -24.55 16.71
C ALA A 7 -65.27 -23.91 16.63
N SER A 8 -65.97 -24.37 15.58
CA SER A 8 -67.39 -24.79 15.51
C SER A 8 -68.50 -23.80 15.91
N LEU A 9 -69.28 -23.41 14.89
CA LEU A 9 -70.73 -23.21 14.99
C LEU A 9 -71.37 -23.73 13.69
N GLY A 10 -72.35 -24.61 13.83
CA GLY A 10 -73.13 -25.16 12.73
C GLY A 10 -74.51 -24.50 12.58
N VAL A 11 -75.33 -25.16 11.73
CA VAL A 11 -76.78 -24.97 11.50
C VAL A 11 -77.05 -23.85 10.45
N THR A 12 -77.78 -24.01 9.32
CA THR A 12 -78.86 -24.92 8.89
C THR A 12 -78.97 -24.94 7.35
N ALA A 13 -79.61 -25.99 6.82
CA ALA A 13 -79.89 -26.28 5.41
C ALA A 13 -80.77 -25.26 4.65
N MET A 14 -80.70 -25.25 3.31
CA MET A 14 -81.84 -25.36 2.37
C MET A 14 -81.37 -25.59 0.92
N ALA A 15 -82.28 -26.12 0.10
CA ALA A 15 -82.08 -26.93 -1.11
C ALA A 15 -81.80 -26.18 -2.43
N GLN A 16 -81.22 -26.93 -3.38
CA GLN A 16 -81.32 -26.86 -4.88
C GLN A 16 -80.87 -25.54 -5.56
N THR A 17 -80.01 -25.53 -6.58
CA THR A 17 -80.19 -26.17 -7.90
C THR A 17 -78.86 -26.25 -8.66
N GLU A 18 -78.69 -27.28 -9.48
CA GLU A 18 -77.54 -27.52 -10.36
C GLU A 18 -77.29 -26.36 -11.35
N SER A 19 -76.01 -26.00 -11.52
CA SER A 19 -75.48 -25.55 -12.81
C SER A 19 -74.00 -25.91 -12.88
N GLN A 20 -73.67 -26.84 -13.78
CA GLN A 20 -72.32 -27.30 -14.04
C GLN A 20 -71.43 -26.14 -14.49
N LYS A 21 -70.42 -25.79 -13.69
CA LYS A 21 -69.17 -25.20 -14.17
C LYS A 21 -68.04 -26.15 -13.77
N LYS A 22 -67.45 -26.81 -14.77
CA LYS A 22 -66.18 -27.53 -14.63
C LYS A 22 -65.14 -26.57 -14.06
N LEU A 23 -64.81 -26.73 -12.78
CA LEU A 23 -63.58 -26.18 -12.21
C LEU A 23 -62.41 -26.95 -12.84
N PRO A 24 -61.37 -26.26 -13.34
CA PRO A 24 -60.17 -26.95 -13.78
C PRO A 24 -59.57 -27.68 -12.58
N VAL A 25 -59.22 -28.94 -12.78
CA VAL A 25 -58.40 -29.72 -11.85
C VAL A 25 -57.14 -28.89 -11.60
N LEU A 26 -56.97 -28.39 -10.37
CA LEU A 26 -55.69 -27.91 -9.89
C LEU A 26 -54.75 -29.11 -9.99
N ASN A 27 -53.85 -29.06 -10.97
CA ASN A 27 -52.76 -30.00 -11.08
C ASN A 27 -51.88 -29.74 -9.85
N ASP A 28 -52.00 -30.60 -8.85
CA ASP A 28 -51.05 -30.71 -7.75
C ASP A 28 -49.69 -31.05 -8.39
N LYS A 29 -48.97 -30.01 -8.82
CA LYS A 29 -47.53 -30.08 -8.90
C LYS A 29 -47.06 -30.19 -7.46
N GLN A 30 -47.01 -31.43 -6.96
CA GLN A 30 -46.14 -31.77 -5.85
C GLN A 30 -44.78 -31.15 -6.18
N SER A 31 -44.40 -30.09 -5.47
CA SER A 31 -43.05 -29.60 -5.54
C SER A 31 -42.19 -30.70 -4.94
N GLU A 32 -41.55 -31.50 -5.79
CA GLU A 32 -40.56 -32.47 -5.35
C GLU A 32 -39.53 -31.70 -4.52
N TYR A 33 -39.50 -31.98 -3.22
CA TYR A 33 -38.48 -31.44 -2.33
C TYR A 33 -37.17 -32.15 -2.70
N ILE A 34 -36.40 -31.53 -3.60
CA ILE A 34 -35.05 -31.98 -3.90
C ILE A 34 -34.21 -31.62 -2.66
N PRO A 35 -33.61 -32.61 -1.96
CA PRO A 35 -32.70 -32.31 -0.86
C PRO A 35 -31.59 -31.38 -1.36
N VAL A 36 -31.23 -30.35 -0.59
CA VAL A 36 -30.24 -29.33 -0.98
C VAL A 36 -28.95 -29.96 -1.52
N LEU A 37 -28.50 -31.07 -0.91
CA LEU A 37 -27.33 -31.82 -1.35
C LEU A 37 -27.45 -32.42 -2.75
N GLN A 38 -28.65 -32.89 -3.12
CA GLN A 38 -28.92 -33.44 -4.44
C GLN A 38 -29.00 -32.31 -5.48
N TYR A 39 -29.60 -31.17 -5.13
CA TYR A 39 -29.55 -29.96 -5.96
C TYR A 39 -28.12 -29.49 -6.22
N TRP A 40 -27.26 -29.48 -5.18
CA TRP A 40 -25.85 -29.10 -5.29
C TRP A 40 -25.07 -30.06 -6.18
N LYS A 41 -25.34 -31.37 -6.03
CA LYS A 41 -24.74 -32.39 -6.86
C LYS A 41 -25.15 -32.25 -8.33
N GLU A 42 -26.43 -31.98 -8.59
CA GLU A 42 -26.97 -31.80 -9.95
C GLU A 42 -26.46 -30.52 -10.63
N HIS A 43 -26.03 -29.51 -9.86
CA HIS A 43 -25.56 -28.22 -10.38
C HIS A 43 -24.05 -27.99 -10.19
N ASP A 44 -23.25 -29.02 -9.95
CA ASP A 44 -21.79 -28.89 -9.73
C ASP A 44 -21.38 -27.86 -8.66
N ILE A 45 -22.19 -27.73 -7.60
CA ILE A 45 -21.94 -26.80 -6.49
C ILE A 45 -21.16 -27.52 -5.38
N LEU A 46 -20.02 -26.95 -5.01
CA LEU A 46 -19.14 -27.39 -3.93
C LEU A 46 -18.76 -28.88 -3.96
N GLN A 47 -18.71 -29.46 -5.17
CA GLN A 47 -18.41 -30.89 -5.34
C GLN A 47 -17.00 -31.27 -4.92
N HIS A 48 -16.04 -30.35 -5.03
CA HIS A 48 -14.68 -30.57 -4.57
C HIS A 48 -14.12 -29.33 -3.90
N MET A 49 -13.12 -29.53 -3.06
CA MET A 49 -12.37 -28.44 -2.44
C MET A 49 -10.89 -28.54 -2.83
N ASP A 50 -10.40 -27.46 -3.41
CA ASP A 50 -9.04 -27.32 -3.91
C ASP A 50 -8.28 -26.35 -2.98
N VAL A 51 -7.15 -26.80 -2.44
CA VAL A 51 -6.23 -25.97 -1.63
C VAL A 51 -5.03 -25.60 -2.47
N SER A 52 -4.70 -24.31 -2.51
CA SER A 52 -3.63 -23.79 -3.34
C SER A 52 -2.60 -23.01 -2.52
N LEU A 53 -1.33 -23.26 -2.82
CA LEU A 53 -0.23 -22.39 -2.43
C LEU A 53 0.03 -21.42 -3.59
N THR A 54 0.08 -20.13 -3.30
CA THR A 54 0.30 -19.08 -4.30
C THR A 54 1.59 -18.35 -4.03
N ALA A 55 2.35 -18.06 -5.08
CA ALA A 55 3.56 -17.26 -5.01
C ALA A 55 3.61 -16.27 -6.18
N GLY A 56 3.91 -15.01 -5.90
CA GLY A 56 4.01 -14.00 -6.93
C GLY A 56 4.20 -12.59 -6.39
N THR A 57 3.76 -11.61 -7.18
CA THR A 57 3.91 -10.18 -6.89
C THR A 57 3.20 -9.72 -5.60
N THR A 58 2.17 -10.42 -5.14
CA THR A 58 1.52 -10.12 -3.84
C THR A 58 2.22 -10.81 -2.67
N GLY A 59 3.22 -11.65 -2.94
CA GLY A 59 3.96 -12.43 -1.96
C GLY A 59 3.61 -13.91 -2.02
N LEU A 60 3.51 -14.53 -0.84
CA LEU A 60 3.08 -15.91 -0.66
C LEU A 60 1.65 -15.95 -0.14
N GLY A 61 0.89 -16.98 -0.49
CA GLY A 61 -0.49 -17.08 -0.06
C GLY A 61 -1.04 -18.49 -0.01
N LEU A 62 -2.13 -18.62 0.72
CA LEU A 62 -2.93 -19.83 0.82
C LEU A 62 -4.35 -19.51 0.35
N GLU A 63 -4.89 -20.36 -0.51
CA GLU A 63 -6.20 -20.16 -1.14
C GLU A 63 -7.00 -21.46 -1.09
N LEU A 64 -8.28 -21.33 -0.77
CA LEU A 64 -9.29 -22.36 -0.88
C LEU A 64 -10.17 -22.04 -2.07
N SER A 65 -10.48 -23.04 -2.88
CA SER A 65 -11.30 -22.86 -4.07
C SER A 65 -12.29 -24.00 -4.26
N SER A 66 -13.48 -23.67 -4.74
CA SER A 66 -14.54 -24.65 -4.96
C SER A 66 -15.51 -24.19 -6.05
N PRO A 67 -15.98 -25.09 -6.94
CA PRO A 67 -16.91 -24.75 -7.99
C PRO A 67 -18.28 -24.36 -7.42
N ILE A 68 -18.95 -23.39 -8.04
CA ILE A 68 -20.34 -22.99 -7.77
C ILE A 68 -21.06 -23.02 -9.11
N GLY A 69 -21.26 -24.22 -9.65
CA GLY A 69 -21.74 -24.38 -11.02
C GLY A 69 -20.66 -24.91 -11.95
N GLU A 70 -21.09 -25.22 -13.17
CA GLU A 70 -20.23 -25.83 -14.18
C GLU A 70 -19.20 -24.87 -14.80
N TYR A 71 -19.39 -23.55 -14.61
CA TYR A 71 -18.60 -22.50 -15.26
C TYR A 71 -17.93 -21.54 -14.28
N VAL A 72 -18.25 -21.65 -12.98
CA VAL A 72 -17.88 -20.65 -11.98
C VAL A 72 -17.18 -21.34 -10.81
N GLN A 73 -16.08 -20.75 -10.36
CA GLN A 73 -15.36 -21.18 -9.16
C GLN A 73 -15.20 -20.03 -8.20
N LEU A 74 -15.53 -20.26 -6.93
CA LEU A 74 -15.27 -19.31 -5.86
C LEU A 74 -13.90 -19.60 -5.25
N ARG A 75 -13.13 -18.55 -4.96
CA ARG A 75 -11.83 -18.61 -4.31
C ARG A 75 -11.77 -17.66 -3.15
N ALA A 76 -11.33 -18.15 -2.01
CA ALA A 76 -11.07 -17.34 -0.83
C ALA A 76 -9.66 -17.64 -0.33
N GLY A 77 -8.88 -16.61 -0.01
CA GLY A 77 -7.51 -16.82 0.42
C GLY A 77 -6.91 -15.66 1.17
N TYR A 78 -5.65 -15.84 1.55
CA TYR A 78 -4.86 -14.83 2.22
C TYR A 78 -3.45 -14.80 1.64
N ASP A 79 -3.00 -13.62 1.24
CA ASP A 79 -1.67 -13.37 0.72
C ASP A 79 -0.90 -12.47 1.70
N PHE A 80 0.37 -12.77 1.93
CA PHE A 80 1.30 -11.93 2.69
C PHE A 80 2.63 -11.80 1.95
N THR A 81 3.22 -10.61 2.00
CA THR A 81 4.56 -10.40 1.45
C THR A 81 5.61 -10.74 2.51
N PRO A 82 6.57 -11.66 2.22
CA PRO A 82 7.69 -11.90 3.10
C PRO A 82 8.55 -10.65 3.29
N HIS A 83 9.28 -10.60 4.40
CA HIS A 83 10.22 -9.50 4.65
C HIS A 83 11.36 -9.54 3.65
N PHE A 84 11.40 -8.55 2.75
CA PHE A 84 12.57 -8.26 1.93
C PHE A 84 12.79 -6.76 1.84
N THR A 85 14.02 -6.36 1.56
CA THR A 85 14.43 -4.96 1.44
C THR A 85 14.94 -4.71 0.03
N LYS A 86 14.46 -3.64 -0.60
CA LYS A 86 15.00 -3.12 -1.86
C LYS A 86 15.70 -1.80 -1.59
N ASN A 87 16.98 -1.70 -1.95
CA ASN A 87 17.72 -0.45 -1.80
C ASN A 87 17.29 0.54 -2.89
N MET A 88 17.07 1.78 -2.48
CA MET A 88 16.73 2.94 -3.32
C MET A 88 17.67 4.07 -2.93
N GLN A 89 18.21 4.79 -3.89
CA GLN A 89 19.18 5.86 -3.63
C GLN A 89 18.55 7.19 -4.03
N PHE A 90 18.75 8.23 -3.22
CA PHE A 90 18.22 9.56 -3.49
C PHE A 90 19.31 10.60 -3.31
N ASP A 91 19.62 11.35 -4.36
CA ASP A 91 20.66 12.38 -4.31
C ASP A 91 20.28 13.53 -3.35
N VAL A 92 21.26 14.06 -2.62
CA VAL A 92 21.10 15.24 -1.77
C VAL A 92 21.02 16.50 -2.65
N ILE A 93 20.10 17.40 -2.32
CA ILE A 93 20.01 18.75 -2.90
C ILE A 93 20.09 19.76 -1.77
N VAL A 94 21.02 20.72 -1.85
CA VAL A 94 21.23 21.76 -0.84
C VAL A 94 20.75 23.10 -1.38
N GLY A 95 19.62 23.59 -0.87
CA GLY A 95 18.94 24.76 -1.43
C GLY A 95 18.44 24.47 -2.83
N ASP A 96 18.92 25.22 -3.83
CA ASP A 96 18.60 25.03 -5.26
C ASP A 96 19.75 24.36 -6.05
N GLU A 97 20.83 23.96 -5.37
CA GLU A 97 22.00 23.37 -6.02
C GLU A 97 22.11 21.86 -5.71
N PRO A 98 22.27 21.00 -6.74
CA PRO A 98 22.51 19.58 -6.54
C PRO A 98 23.85 19.35 -5.84
N ALA A 99 23.97 18.30 -5.03
CA ALA A 99 25.22 17.96 -4.33
C ALA A 99 26.39 17.62 -5.25
N ARG A 100 26.13 17.30 -6.51
CA ARG A 100 27.13 17.13 -7.57
C ARG A 100 26.86 18.10 -8.69
N ARG A 101 27.84 18.92 -9.04
CA ARG A 101 27.83 19.77 -10.24
C ARG A 101 29.09 19.52 -11.06
N TYR A 102 28.94 19.47 -12.36
CA TYR A 102 30.05 19.36 -13.30
C TYR A 102 30.11 20.59 -14.20
N ASP A 103 31.31 21.05 -14.54
CA ASP A 103 31.51 22.10 -15.53
C ASP A 103 31.26 21.57 -16.95
N ALA A 104 31.26 22.47 -17.95
CA ALA A 104 31.10 22.10 -19.36
C ALA A 104 32.19 21.15 -19.89
N ASN A 105 33.29 20.96 -19.13
CA ASN A 105 34.41 20.09 -19.46
C ASN A 105 34.34 18.74 -18.70
N GLY A 106 33.29 18.51 -17.90
CA GLY A 106 33.09 17.28 -17.13
C GLY A 106 33.84 17.20 -15.80
N ASN A 107 34.45 18.29 -15.32
CA ASN A 107 35.11 18.32 -14.01
C ASN A 107 34.11 18.62 -12.90
N ARG A 108 34.25 17.95 -11.74
CA ARG A 108 33.41 18.23 -10.56
C ARG A 108 33.74 19.61 -10.01
N VAL A 109 32.72 20.45 -9.91
CA VAL A 109 32.80 21.80 -9.33
C VAL A 109 32.33 21.72 -7.89
N GLU A 110 33.08 22.38 -6.99
CA GLU A 110 32.72 22.48 -5.58
C GLU A 110 31.31 23.06 -5.41
N THR A 111 30.46 22.31 -4.71
CA THR A 111 29.07 22.65 -4.44
C THR A 111 28.90 23.18 -3.02
N ARG A 112 27.71 23.72 -2.71
CA ARG A 112 27.35 24.03 -1.31
C ARG A 112 27.38 22.79 -0.43
N PHE A 113 27.02 21.64 -0.98
CA PHE A 113 27.11 20.36 -0.28
C PHE A 113 28.54 20.03 0.11
N ASP A 114 29.53 20.22 -0.78
CA ASP A 114 30.94 19.91 -0.48
C ASP A 114 31.46 20.68 0.74
N ARG A 115 31.23 22.02 0.76
CA ARG A 115 31.61 22.85 1.91
C ARG A 115 30.90 22.45 3.19
N MET A 116 29.63 22.07 3.08
CA MET A 116 28.83 21.63 4.21
C MET A 116 29.26 20.25 4.72
N SER A 117 29.58 19.32 3.83
CA SER A 117 30.12 18.00 4.16
C SER A 117 31.45 18.13 4.88
N GLU A 118 32.32 19.04 4.45
CA GLU A 118 33.59 19.34 5.14
C GLU A 118 33.35 19.90 6.55
N MET A 119 32.39 20.82 6.70
CA MET A 119 31.99 21.32 8.02
C MET A 119 31.41 20.20 8.91
N LEU A 120 30.54 19.34 8.36
CA LEU A 120 29.98 18.20 9.09
C LEU A 120 31.07 17.21 9.51
N TYR A 121 32.05 16.96 8.65
CA TYR A 121 33.22 16.15 8.97
C TYR A 121 34.05 16.79 10.07
N SER A 122 34.31 18.10 10.00
CA SER A 122 35.11 18.81 11.00
C SER A 122 34.50 18.74 12.40
N PHE A 123 33.17 18.65 12.48
CA PHE A 123 32.43 18.61 13.73
C PHE A 123 32.18 17.18 14.25
N SER A 124 31.84 16.25 13.34
CA SER A 124 31.43 14.89 13.70
C SER A 124 32.56 13.86 13.60
N GLY A 125 33.58 14.12 12.78
CA GLY A 125 34.63 13.16 12.40
C GLY A 125 34.18 12.11 11.39
N PHE A 126 32.97 12.22 10.85
CA PHE A 126 32.40 11.27 9.89
C PHE A 126 32.07 11.94 8.56
N ASP A 127 32.25 11.20 7.48
CA ASP A 127 31.88 11.64 6.14
C ASP A 127 30.35 11.65 5.97
N ALA A 128 29.84 12.74 5.39
CA ALA A 128 28.45 12.87 5.01
C ALA A 128 28.31 12.51 3.53
N ASP A 129 27.51 11.50 3.23
CA ASP A 129 27.23 11.10 1.86
C ASP A 129 26.34 12.11 1.12
N ASP A 130 26.61 12.27 -0.17
CA ASP A 130 25.85 13.13 -1.09
C ASP A 130 24.56 12.49 -1.63
N HIS A 131 24.18 11.33 -1.08
CA HIS A 131 22.93 10.65 -1.34
C HIS A 131 22.44 9.95 -0.06
N ILE A 132 21.13 9.70 0.02
CA ILE A 132 20.53 8.83 1.03
C ILE A 132 20.18 7.52 0.38
N ASP A 133 20.70 6.45 0.98
CA ASP A 133 20.17 5.12 0.76
C ASP A 133 18.93 4.88 1.64
N MET A 134 17.87 4.39 1.01
CA MET A 134 16.65 3.95 1.66
C MET A 134 16.36 2.48 1.36
N ALA A 135 15.98 1.73 2.38
CA ALA A 135 15.46 0.38 2.28
C ALA A 135 13.94 0.41 2.15
N GLY A 136 13.44 0.13 0.95
CA GLY A 136 12.03 -0.12 0.66
C GLY A 136 11.60 -1.51 1.14
N LYS A 137 10.57 -1.55 1.99
CA LYS A 137 10.00 -2.75 2.61
C LYS A 137 8.53 -2.87 2.19
N PRO A 138 8.15 -3.83 1.34
CA PRO A 138 6.74 -4.11 1.11
C PRO A 138 6.13 -4.75 2.36
N THR A 139 4.88 -4.40 2.64
CA THR A 139 4.17 -4.81 3.85
C THR A 139 2.76 -5.30 3.54
N MET A 140 2.54 -5.79 2.32
CA MET A 140 1.21 -6.18 1.86
C MET A 140 0.73 -7.43 2.59
N SER A 141 -0.51 -7.38 3.05
CA SER A 141 -1.20 -8.49 3.70
C SER A 141 -2.68 -8.32 3.40
N ASN A 142 -3.24 -9.24 2.61
CA ASN A 142 -4.57 -9.08 2.05
C ASN A 142 -5.33 -10.41 2.08
N PHE A 143 -6.55 -10.36 2.60
CA PHE A 143 -7.58 -11.34 2.29
C PHE A 143 -8.04 -11.14 0.84
N LYS A 144 -8.40 -12.21 0.15
CA LYS A 144 -8.94 -12.16 -1.22
C LYS A 144 -10.20 -13.01 -1.32
N LEU A 145 -11.19 -12.49 -2.04
CA LEU A 145 -12.38 -13.22 -2.45
C LEU A 145 -12.57 -13.00 -3.94
N LEU A 146 -12.39 -14.06 -4.72
CA LEU A 146 -12.33 -14.03 -6.16
C LEU A 146 -13.32 -15.05 -6.75
N VAL A 147 -13.83 -14.73 -7.92
CA VAL A 147 -14.72 -15.59 -8.71
C VAL A 147 -14.07 -15.79 -10.07
N ASP A 148 -13.81 -17.04 -10.41
CA ASP A 148 -13.33 -17.43 -11.73
C ASP A 148 -14.51 -17.85 -12.59
N VAL A 149 -14.50 -17.41 -13.85
CA VAL A 149 -15.44 -17.81 -14.89
C VAL A 149 -14.66 -18.49 -16.01
N PHE A 150 -15.07 -19.71 -16.36
CA PHE A 150 -14.47 -20.55 -17.40
C PHE A 150 -15.38 -20.57 -18.63
N PRO A 151 -15.28 -19.59 -19.55
CA PRO A 151 -16.28 -19.42 -20.63
C PRO A 151 -16.25 -20.54 -21.69
N PHE A 152 -15.13 -21.25 -21.84
CA PHE A 152 -14.95 -22.24 -22.91
C PHE A 152 -14.96 -23.66 -22.35
N LYS A 153 -15.87 -24.50 -22.88
CA LYS A 153 -15.96 -25.94 -22.56
C LYS A 153 -15.50 -26.84 -23.71
N ALA A 154 -14.78 -26.32 -24.71
CA ALA A 154 -14.46 -27.10 -25.90
C ALA A 154 -13.61 -28.34 -25.56
N ASN A 155 -13.73 -29.39 -26.39
CA ASN A 155 -12.98 -30.65 -26.27
C ASN A 155 -11.45 -30.49 -26.36
N ASP A 156 -10.98 -29.28 -26.68
CA ASP A 156 -9.56 -28.96 -26.71
C ASP A 156 -9.09 -28.54 -25.31
N ASN A 157 -8.13 -29.29 -24.79
CA ASN A 157 -7.54 -29.13 -23.45
C ASN A 157 -6.97 -27.74 -23.21
N TRP A 158 -6.61 -27.00 -24.26
CA TRP A 158 -6.10 -25.63 -24.14
C TRP A 158 -7.19 -24.64 -23.69
N SER A 159 -8.31 -24.58 -24.41
CA SER A 159 -9.35 -23.56 -24.19
C SER A 159 -10.10 -23.73 -22.86
N LYS A 160 -10.23 -24.96 -22.37
CA LYS A 160 -10.92 -25.31 -21.11
C LYS A 160 -10.23 -24.76 -19.86
N ASN A 161 -8.93 -24.53 -19.96
CA ASN A 161 -8.08 -24.14 -18.83
C ASN A 161 -7.96 -22.62 -18.66
N ILE A 162 -8.57 -21.85 -19.56
CA ILE A 162 -8.59 -20.39 -19.51
C ILE A 162 -9.75 -19.93 -18.63
N HIS A 163 -9.46 -19.08 -17.66
CA HIS A 163 -10.46 -18.43 -16.83
C HIS A 163 -10.27 -16.93 -16.75
N PHE A 164 -11.37 -16.22 -16.56
CA PHE A 164 -11.37 -14.83 -16.16
C PHE A 164 -11.71 -14.73 -14.69
N THR A 165 -11.04 -13.84 -13.97
CA THR A 165 -11.21 -13.69 -12.54
C THR A 165 -11.68 -12.29 -12.23
N ALA A 166 -12.73 -12.17 -11.43
CA ALA A 166 -13.18 -10.92 -10.86
C ALA A 166 -13.37 -11.08 -9.35
N GLY A 167 -13.12 -10.01 -8.59
CA GLY A 167 -13.35 -10.04 -7.15
C GLY A 167 -12.70 -8.86 -6.46
N PHE A 168 -12.24 -9.09 -5.23
CA PHE A 168 -11.55 -8.06 -4.48
C PHE A 168 -10.51 -8.65 -3.55
N TYR A 169 -9.60 -7.78 -3.16
CA TYR A 169 -8.73 -7.96 -2.03
C TYR A 169 -9.08 -6.94 -0.96
N TRP A 170 -8.95 -7.35 0.29
CA TRP A 170 -9.15 -6.50 1.44
C TRP A 170 -8.00 -6.72 2.42
N GLY A 171 -7.29 -5.64 2.73
CA GLY A 171 -6.18 -5.70 3.66
C GLY A 171 -5.78 -4.34 4.20
N ALA A 172 -4.55 -4.27 4.70
CA ALA A 172 -3.98 -3.02 5.19
C ALA A 172 -3.96 -1.95 4.07
N SER A 173 -4.14 -0.69 4.47
CA SER A 173 -3.97 0.45 3.59
C SER A 173 -2.49 0.69 3.27
N LYS A 174 -1.60 0.50 4.25
CA LYS A 174 -0.15 0.55 4.05
C LYS A 174 0.30 -0.67 3.27
N PHE A 175 0.94 -0.47 2.12
CA PHE A 175 1.43 -1.57 1.28
C PHE A 175 2.96 -1.57 1.14
N ALA A 176 3.63 -0.45 1.40
CA ALA A 176 5.09 -0.37 1.45
C ALA A 176 5.56 0.74 2.40
N GLU A 177 6.80 0.61 2.87
CA GLU A 177 7.46 1.58 3.73
C GLU A 177 8.93 1.68 3.35
N ALA A 178 9.44 2.89 3.13
CA ALA A 178 10.84 3.16 2.90
C ALA A 178 11.43 3.82 4.14
N VAL A 179 12.54 3.28 4.63
CA VAL A 179 13.31 3.85 5.76
C VAL A 179 14.76 4.03 5.33
N ASN A 180 15.45 5.04 5.82
CA ASN A 180 16.88 5.20 5.56
C ASN A 180 17.68 3.96 6.02
N THR A 181 18.77 3.65 5.32
CA THR A 181 19.71 2.61 5.75
C THR A 181 20.50 3.08 6.97
N THR A 182 21.21 2.15 7.62
CA THR A 182 22.08 2.45 8.75
C THR A 182 23.24 3.36 8.34
N GLU A 183 23.76 3.22 7.13
CA GLU A 183 24.86 4.06 6.59
C GLU A 183 24.41 5.52 6.46
N ALA A 184 23.22 5.74 5.91
CA ALA A 184 22.62 7.07 5.81
C ALA A 184 22.32 7.74 7.17
N MET A 185 22.33 6.99 8.29
CA MET A 185 22.09 7.57 9.62
C MET A 185 23.14 8.59 10.03
N VAL A 186 24.39 8.43 9.60
CA VAL A 186 25.48 9.36 9.95
C VAL A 186 25.24 10.72 9.29
N THR A 187 24.95 10.72 8.00
CA THR A 187 24.56 11.91 7.24
C THR A 187 23.32 12.57 7.86
N LEU A 188 22.27 11.79 8.15
CA LEU A 188 21.04 12.30 8.74
C LEU A 188 21.26 12.87 10.15
N LEU A 189 22.04 12.21 11.00
CA LEU A 189 22.38 12.73 12.32
C LEU A 189 23.11 14.08 12.19
N SER A 190 24.09 14.15 11.29
CA SER A 190 24.88 15.35 11.04
C SER A 190 24.01 16.52 10.55
N ILE A 191 23.08 16.26 9.62
CA ILE A 191 22.05 17.22 9.20
C ILE A 191 21.19 17.67 10.39
N GLY A 192 20.75 16.72 11.22
CA GLY A 192 19.94 17.00 12.40
C GLY A 192 20.66 17.89 13.42
N MET A 193 21.94 17.63 13.68
CA MET A 193 22.77 18.45 14.56
C MET A 193 22.94 19.87 14.00
N TYR A 194 23.24 19.98 12.70
CA TYR A 194 23.36 21.28 12.03
C TYR A 194 22.05 22.09 12.11
N ASN A 195 20.92 21.48 11.77
CA ASN A 195 19.62 22.16 11.81
C ASN A 195 19.24 22.58 13.22
N ARG A 196 19.61 21.79 14.24
CA ARG A 196 19.42 22.18 15.63
C ARG A 196 20.23 23.43 15.99
N MET A 197 21.48 23.51 15.54
CA MET A 197 22.31 24.71 15.74
C MET A 197 21.73 25.91 14.98
N TYR A 198 21.29 25.71 13.73
CA TYR A 198 20.61 26.73 12.94
C TYR A 198 19.39 27.29 13.67
N ASP A 199 18.51 26.42 14.18
CA ASP A 199 17.30 26.82 14.90
C ASP A 199 17.64 27.63 16.16
N ASN A 200 18.65 27.19 16.92
CA ASN A 200 19.11 27.92 18.09
C ASN A 200 19.64 29.32 17.71
N VAL A 201 20.42 29.44 16.63
CA VAL A 201 20.90 30.74 16.11
C VAL A 201 19.74 31.65 15.67
N MET A 202 18.69 31.09 15.05
CA MET A 202 17.53 31.89 14.65
C MET A 202 16.74 32.42 15.85
N ASN A 203 16.64 31.63 16.91
CA ASN A 203 15.91 31.97 18.12
C ASN A 203 16.75 32.80 19.12
N GLY A 204 18.07 32.89 18.93
CA GLY A 204 18.98 33.50 19.89
C GLY A 204 19.28 32.62 21.10
N ASP A 205 19.06 31.31 20.96
CA ASP A 205 19.33 30.30 21.98
C ASP A 205 20.81 29.85 21.93
N PRO A 206 21.37 29.31 23.04
CA PRO A 206 22.72 28.78 23.06
C PRO A 206 22.86 27.57 22.13
N VAL A 207 23.96 27.48 21.38
CA VAL A 207 24.25 26.34 20.48
C VAL A 207 24.75 25.11 21.22
N ILE A 208 25.39 25.31 22.38
CA ILE A 208 25.82 24.23 23.28
C ILE A 208 25.42 24.63 24.70
N THR A 209 24.77 23.70 25.40
CA THR A 209 24.43 23.83 26.82
C THR A 209 25.02 22.64 27.55
N LEU A 210 26.00 22.88 28.42
CA LEU A 210 26.64 21.84 29.22
C LEU A 210 26.12 21.93 30.68
N PRO A 211 25.75 20.79 31.30
CA PRO A 211 25.35 20.81 32.69
C PRO A 211 26.50 21.30 33.56
N ASN A 212 26.22 22.24 34.45
CA ASN A 212 27.20 22.73 35.41
C ASN A 212 27.20 21.81 36.64
N PRO A 213 28.28 21.04 36.89
CA PRO A 213 28.30 20.09 37.99
C PRO A 213 28.25 20.75 39.37
N GLN A 214 28.61 22.03 39.46
CA GLN A 214 28.61 22.80 40.71
C GLN A 214 27.28 23.51 40.96
N ASN A 215 26.57 23.91 39.92
CA ASN A 215 25.26 24.56 40.02
C ASN A 215 24.30 24.08 38.93
N PRO A 216 23.50 23.03 39.18
CA PRO A 216 22.60 22.45 38.17
C PRO A 216 21.55 23.42 37.60
N SER A 217 21.25 24.54 38.27
CA SER A 217 20.33 25.57 37.78
C SER A 217 20.97 26.60 36.84
N GLU A 218 22.30 26.58 36.69
CA GLU A 218 23.05 27.53 35.84
C GLU A 218 24.02 26.76 34.92
N PRO A 219 23.51 26.16 33.83
CA PRO A 219 24.34 25.44 32.88
C PRO A 219 25.33 26.38 32.18
N TYR A 220 26.44 25.82 31.68
CA TYR A 220 27.35 26.57 30.83
C TYR A 220 26.76 26.66 29.42
N GLU A 221 26.50 27.89 28.98
CA GLU A 221 25.91 28.20 27.69
C GLU A 221 26.95 28.82 26.75
N SER A 222 27.03 28.28 25.53
CA SER A 222 27.90 28.82 24.48
C SER A 222 27.05 29.34 23.33
N TYR A 223 27.35 30.57 22.92
CA TYR A 223 26.75 31.24 21.78
C TYR A 223 27.80 31.36 20.67
N LEU A 224 27.32 31.39 19.42
CA LEU A 224 28.20 31.70 18.29
C LEU A 224 28.53 33.19 18.30
N ASN A 225 29.69 33.56 17.74
CA ASN A 225 29.99 34.98 17.55
C ASN A 225 29.15 35.56 16.38
N PRO A 226 28.97 36.89 16.28
CA PRO A 226 28.12 37.50 15.25
C PRO A 226 28.51 37.14 13.81
N HIS A 227 29.79 36.89 13.55
CA HIS A 227 30.25 36.50 12.22
C HIS A 227 29.83 35.06 11.87
N GLN A 228 29.94 34.14 12.82
CA GLN A 228 29.49 32.76 12.70
C GLN A 228 27.96 32.69 12.57
N GLU A 229 27.22 33.45 13.39
CA GLU A 229 25.76 33.52 13.26
C GLU A 229 25.34 33.96 11.86
N LYS A 230 26.02 34.97 11.30
CA LYS A 230 25.75 35.41 9.93
C LYS A 230 26.00 34.29 8.91
N MET A 231 27.06 33.49 9.06
CA MET A 231 27.29 32.34 8.19
C MET A 231 26.15 31.32 8.26
N PHE A 232 25.66 30.99 9.46
CA PHE A 232 24.51 30.09 9.63
C PHE A 232 23.24 30.68 9.01
N ARG A 233 23.00 31.99 9.18
CA ARG A 233 21.87 32.71 8.55
C ARG A 233 21.94 32.66 7.02
N ASP A 234 23.11 32.90 6.46
CA ASP A 234 23.33 32.91 5.01
C ASP A 234 23.28 31.48 4.41
N ALA A 235 23.68 30.47 5.17
CA ALA A 235 23.70 29.08 4.72
C ALA A 235 22.30 28.43 4.66
N GLY A 236 21.39 28.80 5.57
CA GLY A 236 20.05 28.22 5.65
C GLY A 236 20.01 26.82 6.28
N ARG A 237 18.81 26.23 6.39
CA ARG A 237 18.68 24.83 6.85
C ARG A 237 19.27 23.86 5.84
N MET A 238 19.82 22.76 6.34
CA MET A 238 20.26 21.63 5.54
C MET A 238 19.15 20.59 5.46
N GLY A 239 18.94 20.02 4.29
CA GLY A 239 18.03 18.90 4.11
C GLY A 239 17.88 18.59 2.63
N PHE A 240 16.89 17.79 2.29
CA PHE A 240 16.71 17.30 0.93
C PHE A 240 15.55 18.06 0.31
N LYS A 241 15.85 19.04 -0.55
CA LYS A 241 14.79 19.71 -1.31
C LYS A 241 14.12 18.68 -2.20
N LEU A 242 12.88 18.34 -1.89
CA LEU A 242 12.10 17.42 -2.69
C LEU A 242 11.33 18.16 -3.77
N GLY A 243 10.72 19.29 -3.44
CA GLY A 243 9.90 20.06 -4.36
C GLY A 243 9.38 21.32 -3.67
N GLU A 244 8.17 21.75 -4.05
CA GLU A 244 7.49 22.91 -3.50
C GLU A 244 6.10 22.51 -3.00
N PHE A 245 5.62 23.14 -1.94
CA PHE A 245 4.26 22.93 -1.46
C PHE A 245 3.25 23.35 -2.54
N ALA A 246 2.33 22.45 -2.86
CA ALA A 246 1.33 22.64 -3.91
C ALA A 246 0.14 23.50 -3.46
N HIS A 247 -0.03 23.70 -2.15
CA HIS A 247 -1.06 24.51 -1.52
C HIS A 247 -0.64 24.86 -0.07
N ASP A 248 -1.38 25.76 0.57
CA ASP A 248 -1.16 26.14 1.97
C ASP A 248 -1.41 24.96 2.92
N ILE A 249 -0.44 24.68 3.80
CA ILE A 249 -0.52 23.64 4.82
C ILE A 249 -0.75 24.28 6.18
N TYR A 250 -1.78 23.83 6.88
CA TYR A 250 -2.16 24.29 8.21
C TYR A 250 -1.91 23.21 9.25
N ASP A 251 -1.58 23.60 10.47
CA ASP A 251 -1.42 22.67 11.59
C ASP A 251 -2.79 22.23 12.16
N SER A 252 -2.75 21.41 13.20
CA SER A 252 -3.97 20.94 13.88
C SER A 252 -4.77 22.05 14.57
N TYR A 253 -4.18 23.23 14.77
CA TYR A 253 -4.80 24.39 15.39
C TYR A 253 -5.29 25.42 14.36
N GLY A 254 -5.07 25.17 13.06
CA GLY A 254 -5.49 26.03 11.97
C GLY A 254 -4.49 27.15 11.65
N GLU A 255 -3.29 27.11 12.21
CA GLU A 255 -2.22 28.06 11.91
C GLU A 255 -1.48 27.65 10.63
N LEU A 256 -1.15 28.62 9.80
CA LEU A 256 -0.45 28.41 8.53
C LEU A 256 1.02 28.01 8.81
N VAL A 257 1.38 26.77 8.44
CA VAL A 257 2.73 26.23 8.62
C VAL A 257 3.58 26.49 7.38
N HIS A 258 3.01 26.25 6.20
CA HIS A 258 3.69 26.43 4.91
C HIS A 258 2.75 27.07 3.90
N ARG A 259 3.27 27.98 3.09
CA ARG A 259 2.54 28.61 1.99
C ARG A 259 2.72 27.83 0.70
N GLU A 260 1.74 27.94 -0.20
CA GLU A 260 1.91 27.48 -1.57
C GLU A 260 3.19 28.07 -2.19
N GLY A 261 4.02 27.22 -2.78
CA GLY A 261 5.29 27.59 -3.41
C GLY A 261 6.49 27.57 -2.47
N ASP A 262 6.30 27.42 -1.16
CA ASP A 262 7.42 27.25 -0.23
C ASP A 262 8.20 25.97 -0.56
N PRO A 263 9.54 25.97 -0.47
CA PRO A 263 10.34 24.78 -0.74
C PRO A 263 10.08 23.72 0.34
N TYR A 264 9.71 22.51 -0.09
CA TYR A 264 9.62 21.35 0.80
C TYR A 264 11.00 20.70 0.91
N VAL A 265 11.63 20.91 2.07
CA VAL A 265 12.92 20.33 2.43
C VAL A 265 12.68 19.22 3.45
N MET A 266 12.95 17.99 3.04
CA MET A 266 12.90 16.85 3.94
C MET A 266 14.05 16.94 4.95
N VAL A 267 13.72 16.75 6.22
CA VAL A 267 14.67 16.65 7.34
C VAL A 267 14.44 15.34 8.08
N PRO A 268 15.44 14.78 8.79
CA PRO A 268 15.22 13.62 9.64
C PRO A 268 14.28 13.93 10.81
N ASN A 269 13.55 12.92 11.27
CA ASN A 269 12.75 13.02 12.49
C ASN A 269 13.61 13.04 13.76
N SER A 270 12.95 13.10 14.94
CA SER A 270 13.60 13.07 16.26
C SER A 270 14.45 11.83 16.55
N LYS A 271 14.34 10.77 15.74
CA LYS A 271 15.16 9.55 15.82
C LYS A 271 16.30 9.54 14.78
N GLY A 272 16.52 10.63 14.05
CA GLY A 272 17.50 10.69 12.97
C GLY A 272 17.09 9.90 11.74
N MET A 273 15.80 9.62 11.55
CA MET A 273 15.31 8.78 10.46
C MET A 273 14.43 9.54 9.49
N VAL A 274 14.54 9.16 8.21
CA VAL A 274 13.56 9.51 7.18
C VAL A 274 12.71 8.28 6.91
N VAL A 275 11.39 8.43 7.05
CA VAL A 275 10.43 7.37 6.77
C VAL A 275 9.37 7.87 5.78
N VAL A 276 9.11 7.05 4.76
CA VAL A 276 8.03 7.25 3.78
C VAL A 276 7.12 6.04 3.80
N LYS A 277 5.81 6.25 3.90
CA LYS A 277 4.79 5.19 3.96
C LYS A 277 3.89 5.29 2.74
N ALA A 278 3.89 4.26 1.92
CA ALA A 278 2.99 4.14 0.79
C ALA A 278 1.67 3.52 1.23
N LYS A 279 0.56 4.24 0.99
CA LYS A 279 -0.79 3.86 1.40
C LYS A 279 -1.76 3.90 0.22
N SER A 280 -2.75 3.04 0.25
CA SER A 280 -3.87 2.99 -0.71
C SER A 280 -5.15 2.56 0.01
N ASN A 281 -6.25 2.45 -0.73
CA ASN A 281 -7.50 1.97 -0.15
C ASN A 281 -7.34 0.54 0.39
N ALA A 282 -7.95 0.24 1.53
CA ALA A 282 -7.99 -1.09 2.12
C ALA A 282 -8.69 -2.09 1.19
N PHE A 283 -9.79 -1.68 0.55
CA PHE A 283 -10.55 -2.46 -0.42
C PHE A 283 -10.04 -2.22 -1.84
N LYS A 284 -9.66 -3.30 -2.53
CA LYS A 284 -8.99 -3.26 -3.83
C LYS A 284 -9.73 -4.21 -4.79
N PRO A 285 -10.62 -3.69 -5.65
CA PRO A 285 -11.24 -4.50 -6.71
C PRO A 285 -10.16 -5.15 -7.58
N TYR A 286 -10.42 -6.36 -8.06
CA TYR A 286 -9.48 -7.13 -8.88
C TYR A 286 -10.14 -7.66 -10.14
N LEU A 287 -9.40 -7.59 -11.24
CA LEU A 287 -9.74 -8.21 -12.50
C LEU A 287 -8.49 -8.89 -13.07
N GLY A 288 -8.65 -10.12 -13.54
CA GLY A 288 -7.56 -10.88 -14.11
C GLY A 288 -8.03 -11.94 -15.07
N PHE A 289 -7.04 -12.64 -15.62
CA PHE A 289 -7.21 -13.85 -16.37
C PHE A 289 -6.19 -14.86 -15.87
N GLY A 290 -6.47 -16.13 -16.06
CA GLY A 290 -5.52 -17.17 -15.73
C GLY A 290 -5.62 -18.36 -16.66
N TYR A 291 -4.62 -19.21 -16.53
CA TYR A 291 -4.51 -20.46 -17.24
C TYR A 291 -4.04 -21.53 -16.27
N GLY A 292 -4.82 -22.61 -16.12
CA GLY A 292 -4.55 -23.68 -15.16
C GLY A 292 -4.58 -25.07 -15.77
N GLY A 293 -3.49 -25.81 -15.68
CA GLY A 293 -3.36 -27.16 -16.24
C GLY A 293 -3.07 -28.23 -15.20
N ARG A 294 -3.32 -29.50 -15.58
CA ARG A 294 -2.88 -30.66 -14.80
C ARG A 294 -1.36 -30.72 -14.74
N LEU A 295 -0.81 -30.93 -13.55
CA LEU A 295 0.64 -31.05 -13.37
C LEU A 295 1.15 -32.46 -13.70
N VAL A 296 0.33 -33.49 -13.45
CA VAL A 296 0.72 -34.90 -13.61
C VAL A 296 -0.23 -35.59 -14.60
N LYS A 297 0.32 -36.29 -15.60
CA LYS A 297 -0.45 -36.90 -16.70
C LYS A 297 -1.55 -37.88 -16.25
N ASN A 298 -1.37 -38.54 -15.10
CA ASN A 298 -2.28 -39.59 -14.60
C ASN A 298 -2.99 -39.21 -13.30
N ARG A 299 -2.91 -37.95 -12.87
CA ARG A 299 -3.45 -37.48 -11.60
C ARG A 299 -4.03 -36.08 -11.74
N ASP A 300 -5.33 -35.98 -11.50
CA ASP A 300 -6.10 -34.74 -11.66
C ASP A 300 -6.15 -33.90 -10.39
N ASP A 301 -5.60 -34.44 -9.30
CA ASP A 301 -5.60 -33.83 -7.98
C ASP A 301 -4.47 -32.82 -7.78
N TRP A 302 -3.46 -32.79 -8.65
CA TRP A 302 -2.40 -31.78 -8.67
C TRP A 302 -2.48 -30.91 -9.91
N LYS A 303 -2.61 -29.60 -9.72
CA LYS A 303 -2.69 -28.62 -10.80
C LYS A 303 -1.68 -27.50 -10.58
N VAL A 304 -1.22 -26.92 -11.69
CA VAL A 304 -0.45 -25.67 -11.68
C VAL A 304 -1.20 -24.65 -12.50
N SER A 305 -1.28 -23.44 -11.99
CA SER A 305 -1.97 -22.35 -12.67
C SER A 305 -1.18 -21.07 -12.60
N PHE A 306 -1.34 -20.25 -13.61
CA PHE A 306 -0.82 -18.90 -13.69
C PHE A 306 -2.00 -17.95 -13.72
N ASP A 307 -1.99 -16.95 -12.83
CA ASP A 307 -2.96 -15.87 -12.81
C ASP A 307 -2.23 -14.55 -13.07
N ALA A 308 -2.71 -13.78 -14.03
CA ALA A 308 -2.26 -12.44 -14.33
C ALA A 308 -3.45 -11.48 -14.29
N GLY A 309 -3.32 -10.38 -13.57
CA GLY A 309 -4.37 -9.39 -13.49
C GLY A 309 -3.90 -8.10 -12.89
N VAL A 310 -4.85 -7.27 -12.52
CA VAL A 310 -4.62 -6.00 -11.87
C VAL A 310 -5.63 -5.84 -10.75
N TRP A 311 -5.18 -5.37 -9.59
CA TRP A 311 -6.10 -4.77 -8.63
C TRP A 311 -6.03 -3.24 -8.69
N PHE A 312 -7.17 -2.62 -8.41
CA PHE A 312 -7.34 -1.18 -8.46
C PHE A 312 -7.15 -0.63 -7.06
N TRP A 313 -6.28 0.38 -6.91
CA TRP A 313 -6.00 1.00 -5.62
C TRP A 313 -7.17 1.83 -5.06
N GLY A 314 -8.20 2.08 -5.88
CA GLY A 314 -9.32 2.98 -5.54
C GLY A 314 -8.96 4.46 -5.63
N GLY A 315 -7.84 4.80 -6.29
CA GLY A 315 -7.28 6.14 -6.39
C GLY A 315 -5.78 6.07 -6.67
N SER A 316 -5.12 7.21 -6.78
CA SER A 316 -3.65 7.24 -6.76
C SER A 316 -3.16 6.91 -5.34
N PRO A 317 -2.22 5.97 -5.18
CA PRO A 317 -1.54 5.75 -3.91
C PRO A 317 -1.02 7.05 -3.29
N ASP A 318 -1.12 7.14 -1.97
CA ASP A 318 -0.58 8.24 -1.18
C ASP A 318 0.80 7.88 -0.64
N LEU A 319 1.74 8.83 -0.69
CA LEU A 319 3.09 8.69 -0.13
C LEU A 319 3.25 9.65 1.04
N TYR A 320 3.06 9.14 2.25
CA TYR A 320 3.16 9.92 3.48
C TYR A 320 4.58 9.94 4.03
N MET A 321 5.11 11.13 4.19
CA MET A 321 6.34 11.40 4.93
C MET A 321 6.08 11.29 6.43
N HIS A 322 7.16 11.13 7.20
CA HIS A 322 7.10 10.96 8.65
C HIS A 322 6.63 12.21 9.41
N ASP A 323 6.73 13.39 8.77
CA ASP A 323 6.22 14.68 9.23
C ASP A 323 4.72 14.87 8.95
N GLY A 324 4.09 13.93 8.22
CA GLY A 324 2.67 13.96 7.89
C GLY A 324 2.36 14.48 6.48
N ILE A 325 3.35 15.02 5.76
CA ILE A 325 3.17 15.56 4.40
C ILE A 325 2.94 14.42 3.40
N ASN A 326 1.97 14.58 2.50
CA ASN A 326 1.71 13.64 1.42
C ASN A 326 2.36 14.11 0.11
N LEU A 327 3.47 13.47 -0.29
CA LEU A 327 4.22 13.83 -1.50
C LEU A 327 3.38 13.82 -2.79
N THR A 328 2.32 13.02 -2.84
CA THR A 328 1.49 12.89 -4.04
C THR A 328 0.46 14.00 -4.20
N LYS A 329 0.13 14.72 -3.12
CA LYS A 329 -0.93 15.74 -3.10
C LYS A 329 -0.43 17.11 -2.68
N ASP A 330 0.49 17.13 -1.72
CA ASP A 330 0.91 18.34 -1.01
C ASP A 330 2.18 18.95 -1.61
N VAL A 331 2.88 18.20 -2.47
CA VAL A 331 4.16 18.62 -3.08
C VAL A 331 4.10 18.52 -4.61
N ARG A 332 4.58 19.56 -5.28
CA ARG A 332 4.75 19.66 -6.74
C ARG A 332 6.22 19.89 -7.10
N ASN A 333 6.53 19.80 -8.39
CA ASN A 333 7.88 20.00 -8.93
C ASN A 333 8.93 19.12 -8.25
N ILE A 334 8.59 17.85 -8.01
CA ILE A 334 9.52 16.93 -7.36
C ILE A 334 10.59 16.51 -8.35
N SER A 335 11.84 16.86 -8.07
CA SER A 335 12.96 16.60 -8.98
C SER A 335 13.69 15.29 -8.66
N GLY A 336 14.42 14.77 -9.65
CA GLY A 336 15.30 13.61 -9.51
C GLY A 336 14.55 12.29 -9.31
N GLN A 337 15.25 11.27 -8.80
CA GLN A 337 14.70 9.93 -8.68
C GLN A 337 13.47 9.87 -7.77
N VAL A 338 13.39 10.72 -6.73
CA VAL A 338 12.19 10.81 -5.88
C VAL A 338 10.97 11.24 -6.70
N GLY A 339 11.15 12.20 -7.61
CA GLY A 339 10.12 12.64 -8.55
C GLY A 339 9.60 11.51 -9.40
N ASP A 340 10.50 10.73 -9.99
CA ASP A 340 10.15 9.57 -10.83
C ASP A 340 9.28 8.54 -10.07
N TYR A 341 9.61 8.25 -8.80
CA TYR A 341 8.80 7.34 -7.98
C TYR A 341 7.45 7.93 -7.58
N VAL A 342 7.39 9.24 -7.30
CA VAL A 342 6.13 9.93 -6.99
C VAL A 342 5.23 9.97 -8.22
N ASP A 343 5.78 10.26 -9.39
CA ASP A 343 5.04 10.30 -10.65
C ASP A 343 4.58 8.90 -11.07
N LEU A 344 5.40 7.88 -10.83
CA LEU A 344 5.01 6.48 -10.96
C LEU A 344 3.79 6.18 -10.08
N ALA A 345 3.81 6.57 -8.80
CA ALA A 345 2.69 6.36 -7.88
C ALA A 345 1.44 7.13 -8.32
N LYS A 346 1.57 8.37 -8.81
CA LYS A 346 0.44 9.17 -9.34
C LYS A 346 -0.18 8.52 -10.58
N THR A 347 0.65 7.99 -11.46
CA THR A 347 0.25 7.44 -12.77
C THR A 347 -0.36 6.05 -12.64
N PHE A 348 0.25 5.17 -11.83
CA PHE A 348 -0.20 3.79 -11.68
C PHE A 348 -1.31 3.65 -10.63
N LYS A 349 -2.54 3.90 -11.06
CA LYS A 349 -3.78 3.68 -10.28
C LYS A 349 -4.16 2.20 -10.10
N VAL A 350 -3.37 1.33 -10.71
CA VAL A 350 -3.51 -0.12 -10.63
C VAL A 350 -2.18 -0.73 -10.24
N TYR A 351 -2.22 -1.91 -9.64
CA TYR A 351 -1.03 -2.69 -9.40
C TYR A 351 -1.12 -4.05 -10.09
N PRO A 352 -0.10 -4.40 -10.90
CA PRO A 352 -0.07 -5.65 -11.62
C PRO A 352 0.13 -6.81 -10.65
N VAL A 353 -0.76 -7.79 -10.75
CA VAL A 353 -0.72 -9.01 -9.95
C VAL A 353 -0.39 -10.16 -10.88
N LEU A 354 0.79 -10.74 -10.70
CA LEU A 354 1.21 -11.98 -11.34
C LEU A 354 1.45 -13.03 -10.25
N ASN A 355 0.78 -14.18 -10.37
CA ASN A 355 0.86 -15.27 -9.40
C ASN A 355 0.96 -16.62 -10.09
N VAL A 356 1.81 -17.49 -9.54
CA VAL A 356 1.84 -18.92 -9.83
C VAL A 356 1.17 -19.65 -8.67
N LYS A 357 0.31 -20.62 -8.99
CA LYS A 357 -0.49 -21.38 -8.03
C LYS A 357 -0.21 -22.86 -8.18
N PHE A 358 0.04 -23.52 -7.06
CA PHE A 358 0.14 -24.98 -6.96
C PHE A 358 -1.07 -25.48 -6.17
N THR A 359 -1.94 -26.24 -6.82
CA THR A 359 -3.24 -26.63 -6.28
C THR A 359 -3.30 -28.12 -6.03
N LYS A 360 -3.84 -28.49 -4.87
CA LYS A 360 -4.17 -29.85 -4.46
C LYS A 360 -5.67 -29.98 -4.23
N ARG A 361 -6.33 -30.89 -4.94
CA ARG A 361 -7.71 -31.30 -4.63
C ARG A 361 -7.73 -32.23 -3.42
N ILE A 362 -8.60 -31.93 -2.44
CA ILE A 362 -8.70 -32.71 -1.20
C ILE A 362 -9.78 -33.80 -1.29
N PHE A 363 -10.99 -33.45 -1.70
CA PHE A 363 -12.11 -34.38 -1.86
C PHE A 363 -12.97 -33.96 -3.04
#